data_AF-A0A920R1R9-F1
#
_entry.id   AF-A0A920R1R9-F1
#
_cell.length_a   1.000
_cell.length_b   1.000
_cell.length_c   1.000
_cell.angle_alpha   90.00
_cell.angle_beta   90.00
_cell.angle_gamma   90.00
#
_symmetry.space_group_name_H-M   'P 1'
#
loop_
_entity.id
_entity.type
_entity.pdbx_description
1 polymer ?
#
loop_
_entity_poly.entity_id
_entity_poly.type
_entity_poly.pdbx_seq_one_letter_code
_entity_poly.pdbx_strand_id
1 'polypeptide(L)' 'MFQRPGDIEQQHDELYPGQFRAKGGVKQVPDKPGLGVDVDEDAIANSPLHKDDFITTMLHRRDGSVTNW' A
#
# COMPACT_ATOMS: atom_id res chain seq x y z
N MET A 1 14.37 6.49 8.61
CA MET A 1 13.89 5.52 9.62
C MET A 1 13.24 4.39 8.85
N PHE A 2 13.78 3.18 8.85
CA PHE A 2 13.19 2.06 8.09
C PHE A 2 12.12 1.40 8.97
N GLN A 3 10.85 1.42 8.52
CA GLN A 3 9.79 0.65 9.17
C GLN A 3 10.09 -0.85 9.00
N ARG A 4 9.89 -1.62 10.08
CA ARG A 4 10.02 -3.07 9.98
C ARG A 4 8.73 -3.63 9.37
N PRO A 5 8.77 -4.76 8.65
CA PRO A 5 7.59 -5.33 8.00
C PRO A 5 6.37 -5.51 8.93
N GLY A 6 6.61 -5.91 10.19
CA GLY A 6 5.54 -6.05 11.18
C GLY A 6 4.87 -4.74 11.60
N ASP A 7 5.62 -3.62 11.56
CA ASP A 7 5.07 -2.29 11.90
C ASP A 7 4.12 -1.80 10.78
N ILE A 8 4.43 -2.14 9.52
CA ILE A 8 3.58 -1.83 8.34
C ILE A 8 2.32 -2.69 8.35
N GLU A 9 2.47 -3.98 8.64
CA GLU A 9 1.36 -4.90 8.76
C GLU A 9 0.37 -4.51 9.86
N GLN A 10 0.84 -3.95 10.96
CA GLN A 10 -0.02 -3.45 12.03
C GLN A 10 -0.79 -2.19 11.60
N GLN A 11 -0.10 -1.21 11.00
CA GLN A 11 -0.72 0.03 10.52
C GLN A 11 -1.79 -0.22 9.45
N HIS A 12 -1.61 -1.24 8.60
CA HIS A 12 -2.59 -1.63 7.58
C HIS A 12 -3.86 -2.23 8.17
N ASP A 13 -3.78 -2.95 9.30
CA ASP A 13 -4.96 -3.53 9.94
C ASP A 13 -5.84 -2.45 10.59
N GLU A 14 -5.23 -1.36 11.06
CA GLU A 14 -5.95 -0.23 11.66
C GLU A 14 -6.75 0.53 10.61
N LEU A 15 -6.19 0.74 9.41
CA LEU A 15 -6.87 1.48 8.33
C LEU A 15 -7.80 0.60 7.50
N TYR A 16 -7.46 -0.69 7.34
CA TYR A 16 -8.17 -1.63 6.48
C TYR A 16 -8.47 -2.94 7.22
N PRO A 17 -9.44 -2.94 8.15
CA PRO A 17 -9.80 -4.15 8.90
C PRO A 17 -10.18 -5.30 7.96
N GLY A 18 -9.57 -6.47 8.18
CA GLY A 18 -9.80 -7.66 7.35
C GLY A 18 -8.87 -7.77 6.13
N GLN A 19 -7.89 -6.88 5.98
CA GLN A 19 -6.90 -6.98 4.92
C GLN A 19 -6.17 -8.33 4.93
N PHE A 20 -5.95 -8.89 3.73
CA PHE A 20 -5.31 -10.19 3.55
C PHE A 20 -3.89 -10.20 4.12
N ARG A 21 -3.56 -11.29 4.82
CA ARG A 21 -2.21 -11.53 5.34
C ARG A 21 -1.43 -12.44 4.42
N ALA A 22 -0.13 -12.17 4.28
CA ALA A 22 0.80 -13.10 3.66
C ALA A 22 1.25 -14.11 4.72
N LYS A 23 1.08 -15.41 4.45
CA LYS A 23 1.54 -16.49 5.34
C LYS A 23 2.28 -17.52 4.51
N GLY A 24 3.57 -17.72 4.78
CA GLY A 24 4.38 -18.70 4.06
C GLY A 24 4.46 -18.45 2.55
N GLY A 25 4.45 -17.18 2.12
CA GLY A 25 4.54 -16.81 0.70
C GLY A 25 3.21 -16.83 -0.07
N VAL A 26 2.10 -17.15 0.59
CA VAL A 26 0.76 -17.10 -0.02
C VAL A 26 -0.11 -16.04 0.65
N LYS A 27 -0.98 -15.39 -0.11
CA LYS A 27 -2.00 -14.48 0.43
C LYS A 27 -3.24 -15.27 0.82
N GLN A 28 -3.76 -15.02 2.01
CA GLN A 28 -5.01 -15.62 2.47
C GLN A 28 -6.19 -14.81 1.97
N VAL A 29 -7.13 -15.45 1.27
CA VAL A 29 -8.37 -14.81 0.83
C VAL A 29 -9.36 -14.79 2.00
N PRO A 30 -10.00 -13.65 2.32
CA PRO A 30 -11.00 -13.59 3.39
C PRO A 30 -12.26 -14.42 3.05
N ASP A 31 -12.84 -15.06 4.07
CA ASP A 31 -14.09 -15.85 3.94
C ASP A 31 -15.37 -15.00 4.11
N LYS A 32 -15.23 -13.71 4.42
CA LYS A 32 -16.36 -12.78 4.57
C LYS A 32 -16.97 -12.44 3.19
N PRO A 33 -18.27 -12.13 3.10
CA PRO A 33 -18.90 -11.67 1.86
C PRO A 33 -18.22 -10.44 1.25
N GLY A 34 -18.30 -10.30 -0.07
CA GLY A 34 -17.70 -9.18 -0.79
C GLY A 34 -16.18 -9.30 -0.89
N LEU A 35 -15.47 -8.17 -0.73
CA LEU A 35 -14.00 -8.17 -0.70
C LEU A 35 -13.43 -8.65 0.65
N GLY A 36 -14.26 -8.72 1.69
CA GLY A 36 -13.87 -9.10 3.05
C GLY A 36 -12.93 -8.12 3.75
N VAL A 37 -12.80 -6.90 3.22
CA VAL A 37 -12.00 -5.79 3.76
C VAL A 37 -12.91 -4.59 3.96
N ASP A 38 -12.79 -3.96 5.12
CA ASP A 38 -13.46 -2.70 5.47
C ASP A 38 -12.47 -1.53 5.40
N VAL A 39 -13.00 -0.31 5.47
CA VAL A 39 -12.22 0.94 5.46
C VAL A 39 -12.59 1.73 6.71
N ASP A 40 -11.62 2.06 7.55
CA ASP A 40 -11.84 2.97 8.68
C ASP A 40 -11.72 4.43 8.20
N GLU A 41 -12.87 5.04 7.88
CA GLU A 41 -12.93 6.40 7.35
C GLU A 41 -12.48 7.46 8.36
N ASP A 42 -12.72 7.25 9.66
CA ASP A 42 -12.30 8.17 10.72
C ASP A 42 -10.78 8.15 10.88
N ALA A 43 -10.16 6.97 10.81
CA ALA A 43 -8.71 6.82 10.83
C ALA A 43 -8.06 7.44 9.58
N ILE A 44 -8.65 7.24 8.40
CA ILE A 44 -8.14 7.78 7.13
C ILE A 44 -8.28 9.30 7.04
N ALA A 45 -9.38 9.87 7.55
CA ALA A 45 -9.62 11.31 7.51
C ALA A 45 -8.52 12.11 8.23
N ASN A 46 -7.87 11.49 9.22
CA ASN A 46 -6.75 12.06 9.98
C ASN A 46 -5.38 11.75 9.37
N SER A 47 -5.31 10.93 8.32
CA SER A 47 -4.07 10.66 7.61
C SER A 47 -3.73 11.82 6.67
N PRO A 48 -2.53 12.42 6.77
CA PRO A 48 -2.15 13.47 5.84
C PRO A 48 -2.08 12.91 4.42
N LEU A 49 -2.73 13.60 3.48
CA LEU A 49 -2.49 13.37 2.06
C LEU A 49 -1.04 13.78 1.76
N HIS A 50 -0.16 12.79 1.63
CA HIS A 50 1.14 13.00 1.04
C HIS A 50 0.93 13.19 -0.46
N LYS A 51 1.26 14.38 -0.97
CA LYS A 51 1.47 14.57 -2.41
C LYS A 51 2.73 13.78 -2.76
N ASP A 52 2.57 12.50 -2.99
CA ASP A 52 3.58 11.74 -3.69
C ASP A 52 3.52 12.21 -5.13
N ASP A 53 4.62 12.80 -5.61
CA ASP A 53 4.86 12.98 -7.03
C ASP A 53 5.10 11.57 -7.62
N PHE A 54 4.01 10.79 -7.72
CA PHE A 54 3.96 9.44 -8.27
C PHE A 54 4.27 9.42 -9.79
N ILE A 55 4.82 10.51 -10.32
CA ILE A 55 5.62 10.50 -11.54
C ILE A 55 6.93 9.82 -11.15
N THR A 56 6.88 8.49 -11.26
CA THR A 56 7.99 7.55 -11.18
C THR A 56 9.27 8.16 -11.74
N THR A 57 10.43 7.85 -11.16
CA THR A 57 11.73 8.20 -11.74
C THR A 57 11.73 7.89 -13.23
N MET A 58 11.65 8.94 -14.07
CA MET A 58 11.61 8.75 -15.51
C MET A 58 13.00 8.33 -15.96
N LEU A 59 13.10 7.15 -16.59
CA LEU A 59 14.35 6.73 -17.17
C LEU A 59 14.62 7.59 -18.41
N HIS A 60 15.79 8.21 -18.45
CA HIS A 60 16.23 8.98 -19.61
C HIS A 60 17.36 8.25 -20.32
N ARG A 61 17.29 8.20 -21.64
CA ARG A 61 18.42 7.75 -22.46
C ARG A 61 19.51 8.83 -22.48
N ARG A 62 20.67 8.51 -23.05
CA ARG A 62 21.80 9.44 -23.15
C ARG A 62 21.49 10.71 -23.95
N ASP A 63 20.52 10.64 -24.86
CA ASP A 63 20.03 11.79 -25.64
C ASP A 63 18.99 12.63 -24.90
N GLY A 64 18.68 12.30 -23.64
CA GLY A 64 17.68 12.99 -22.84
C GLY A 64 16.24 12.62 -23.19
N SER A 65 15.99 11.70 -24.13
CA SER A 65 14.65 11.16 -24.37
C SER A 65 14.18 10.31 -23.19
N VAL A 66 12.92 10.47 -22.80
CA VAL A 66 12.25 9.58 -21.84
C VAL A 66 12.07 8.20 -22.48
N THR A 67 12.32 7.14 -21.72
CA THR A 67 12.08 5.76 -22.14
C THR A 67 11.13 5.03 -21.18
N ASN A 68 10.94 3.71 -21.35
CA ASN A 68 10.00 2.99 -20.50
C ASN A 68 10.47 3.05 -19.05
N TRP A 69 9.50 3.11 -18.15
CA TRP A 69 9.74 2.82 -16.74
C TRP A 69 10.22 1.38 -16.58
#